data_AF-A0A9D5QE03-F1
#
_entry.id   AF-A0A9D5QE03-F1
#
_cell.length_a   1.000
_cell.length_b   1.000
_cell.length_c   1.000
_cell.angle_alpha   90.00
_cell.angle_beta   90.00
_cell.angle_gamma   90.00
#
_symmetry.space_group_name_H-M   'P 1'
#
loop_
_entity.id
_entity.type
_entity.pdbx_description
1 polymer ?
#
loop_
_entity_poly.entity_id
_entity_poly.type
_entity_poly.pdbx_seq_one_letter_code
_entity_poly.pdbx_strand_id
1 'polypeptide(L)' 'MKAAKALDEHVRNQRGMTALYKELGPAEARRFIATLHDMPHEDSVKRHRRWQASLDKKAFVKRIMAAQRS' A
#
# COMPACT_ATOMS: atom_id res chain seq x y z
N MET A 1 8.40 -20.68 0.21
CA MET A 1 7.23 -20.05 -0.47
C MET A 1 7.68 -19.65 -1.86
N LYS A 2 7.18 -20.28 -2.93
CA LYS A 2 7.47 -19.84 -4.31
C LYS A 2 6.94 -18.41 -4.45
N ALA A 3 7.81 -17.46 -4.76
CA ALA A 3 7.37 -16.11 -5.13
C ALA A 3 6.48 -16.25 -6.36
N ALA A 4 5.17 -16.05 -6.21
CA ALA A 4 4.29 -15.95 -7.35
C ALA A 4 4.86 -14.86 -8.25
N LYS A 5 5.13 -15.20 -9.52
CA LYS A 5 5.62 -14.24 -10.50
C LYS A 5 4.61 -13.10 -10.56
N ALA A 6 4.98 -11.95 -10.01
CA ALA A 6 4.10 -10.80 -9.96
C ALA A 6 3.69 -10.44 -11.38
N LEU A 7 2.39 -10.25 -11.61
CA LEU A 7 1.91 -9.74 -12.89
C LEU A 7 2.47 -8.35 -13.11
N ASP A 8 2.80 -8.06 -14.36
CA ASP A 8 3.03 -6.69 -14.80
C ASP A 8 1.88 -5.79 -14.36
N GLU A 9 2.21 -4.58 -13.93
CA GLU A 9 1.25 -3.66 -13.34
C GLU A 9 0.13 -3.30 -14.32
N HIS A 10 0.46 -3.05 -15.58
CA HIS A 10 -0.52 -2.72 -16.60
C HIS A 10 -1.49 -3.88 -16.81
N VAL A 11 -0.96 -5.10 -16.94
CA VAL A 11 -1.76 -6.33 -17.12
C VAL A 11 -2.65 -6.60 -15.91
N ARG A 12 -2.12 -6.40 -14.68
CA ARG A 12 -2.87 -6.56 -13.44
C ARG A 12 -4.02 -5.57 -13.35
N ASN A 13 -3.77 -4.30 -13.64
CA ASN A 13 -4.77 -3.25 -13.56
C ASN A 13 -5.86 -3.46 -14.61
N GLN A 14 -5.49 -3.79 -15.85
CA GLN A 14 -6.46 -4.10 -16.90
C GLN A 14 -7.38 -5.26 -16.51
N ARG A 15 -6.82 -6.37 -16.03
CA ARG A 15 -7.61 -7.54 -15.58
C ARG A 15 -8.52 -7.20 -14.41
N GLY A 16 -8.02 -6.44 -13.43
CA GLY A 16 -8.80 -6.00 -12.27
C GLY A 16 -9.98 -5.12 -12.70
N MET A 17 -9.74 -4.15 -13.56
CA MET A 17 -10.80 -3.26 -14.08
C MET A 17 -11.83 -4.04 -14.90
N THR A 18 -11.41 -4.98 -15.75
CA THR A 18 -12.34 -5.83 -16.51
C THR A 18 -13.23 -6.66 -15.59
N ALA A 19 -12.65 -7.29 -14.57
CA ALA A 19 -13.43 -8.06 -13.60
C ALA A 19 -14.40 -7.17 -12.81
N LEU A 20 -13.93 -6.01 -12.33
CA LEU A 20 -14.75 -5.05 -11.58
C LEU A 20 -15.94 -4.55 -12.41
N TYR A 21 -15.71 -4.16 -13.65
CA TYR A 21 -16.77 -3.70 -14.54
C TYR A 21 -17.74 -4.81 -14.92
N LYS A 22 -17.26 -6.05 -15.06
CA LYS A 22 -18.12 -7.19 -15.35
C LYS A 22 -19.11 -7.46 -14.21
N GLU A 23 -18.64 -7.41 -12.97
CA GLU A 23 -19.46 -7.76 -11.80
C GLU A 23 -20.37 -6.63 -11.33
N LEU A 24 -19.88 -5.38 -11.33
CA LEU A 24 -20.63 -4.24 -10.79
C LEU A 24 -21.32 -3.38 -11.87
N GLY A 25 -20.90 -3.53 -13.13
CA GLY A 25 -21.29 -2.63 -14.20
C GLY A 25 -20.56 -1.27 -14.13
N PRO A 26 -20.58 -0.47 -15.21
CA PRO A 26 -19.77 0.74 -15.32
C PRO A 26 -20.09 1.84 -14.30
N ALA A 27 -21.35 1.98 -13.89
CA ALA A 27 -21.78 3.01 -12.95
C ALA A 27 -21.31 2.71 -11.52
N GLU A 28 -21.62 1.51 -11.02
CA GLU A 28 -21.27 1.13 -9.66
C GLU A 28 -19.77 0.84 -9.49
N ALA A 29 -19.09 0.32 -10.52
CA ALA A 29 -17.63 0.20 -10.49
C ALA A 29 -16.93 1.57 -10.34
N ARG A 30 -17.43 2.61 -11.02
CA ARG A 30 -16.90 3.98 -10.88
C ARG A 30 -17.14 4.54 -9.47
N ARG A 31 -18.33 4.33 -8.92
CA ARG A 31 -18.65 4.71 -7.53
C ARG A 31 -17.75 3.98 -6.55
N PHE A 32 -17.57 2.67 -6.71
CA PHE A 32 -16.69 1.86 -5.87
C PHE A 32 -15.26 2.42 -5.85
N ILE A 33 -14.67 2.68 -7.03
CA ILE A 33 -13.32 3.26 -7.12
C ILE A 33 -13.25 4.64 -6.46
N ALA A 34 -14.24 5.50 -6.69
CA ALA A 34 -14.28 6.82 -6.07
C ALA A 34 -14.35 6.70 -4.53
N THR A 35 -15.17 5.79 -3.99
CA THR A 35 -15.28 5.57 -2.55
C THR A 35 -14.02 4.96 -1.92
N LEU A 36 -13.20 4.22 -2.68
CA LEU A 36 -11.90 3.76 -2.19
C LEU A 36 -10.96 4.95 -1.91
N HIS A 37 -11.05 6.02 -2.70
CA HIS A 37 -10.27 7.23 -2.48
C HIS A 37 -10.77 8.04 -1.26
N ASP A 38 -12.05 7.93 -0.93
CA ASP A 38 -12.68 8.56 0.23
C ASP A 38 -12.54 7.73 1.53
N MET A 39 -12.02 6.50 1.45
CA MET A 39 -11.61 5.80 2.65
C MET A 39 -10.50 6.60 3.35
N PRO A 40 -10.54 6.75 4.69
CA PRO A 40 -9.50 7.45 5.42
C PRO A 40 -8.19 6.67 5.31
N HIS A 41 -7.45 6.93 4.24
CA HIS A 41 -6.07 6.53 4.12
C HIS A 41 -5.28 7.46 5.03
N GLU A 42 -4.65 6.88 6.05
CA GLU A 42 -3.65 7.63 6.81
C GLU A 42 -2.56 8.03 5.83
N ASP A 43 -2.47 9.34 5.56
CA ASP A 43 -1.46 9.93 4.70
C ASP A 43 -0.08 9.34 5.01
N SER A 44 0.71 9.08 3.98
CA SER A 44 2.00 8.40 4.10
C SER A 44 2.93 9.07 5.14
N VAL A 45 2.89 10.40 5.25
CA VAL A 45 3.64 11.19 6.22
C VAL A 45 3.05 11.03 7.62
N LYS A 46 1.72 11.05 7.77
CA LYS A 46 1.05 10.80 9.07
C LYS A 46 1.39 9.41 9.60
N ARG A 47 1.30 8.39 8.75
CA ARG A 47 1.65 7.00 9.08
C ARG A 47 3.12 6.89 9.47
N HIS A 48 4.02 7.57 8.74
CA HIS A 48 5.44 7.58 9.07
C HIS A 48 5.72 8.27 10.41
N ARG A 49 5.06 9.40 10.70
CA ARG A 49 5.18 10.10 11.99
C ARG A 49 4.68 9.25 13.15
N ARG A 50 3.56 8.54 12.98
CA ARG A 50 3.03 7.61 13.98
C ARG A 50 4.02 6.48 14.25
N TRP A 51 4.61 5.91 13.20
CA TRP A 51 5.67 4.92 13.35
C TRP A 51 6.91 5.48 14.07
N GLN A 52 7.39 6.68 13.70
CA GLN A 52 8.52 7.32 14.38
C GLN A 52 8.23 7.56 15.87
N ALA A 53 6.99 7.95 16.22
CA ALA A 53 6.58 8.19 17.59
C ALA A 53 6.52 6.89 18.43
N SER A 54 6.32 5.73 17.81
CA SER A 54 6.33 4.44 18.49
C SER A 54 7.74 3.86 18.71
N LEU A 55 8.80 4.53 18.25
CA LEU A 55 10.17 4.05 18.41
C LEU A 55 10.80 4.51 19.72
N ASP A 56 11.50 3.59 20.41
CA ASP A 56 12.58 3.98 21.29
C ASP A 56 13.75 4.50 20.44
N LYS A 57 13.89 5.83 20.41
CA LYS A 57 14.89 6.53 19.62
C LYS A 57 16.31 6.04 19.90
N LYS A 58 16.64 5.73 21.16
CA LYS A 58 18.01 5.33 21.53
C LYS A 58 18.32 3.92 21.02
N ALA A 59 17.40 2.98 21.23
CA ALA A 59 17.54 1.62 20.72
C ALA A 59 17.57 1.58 19.18
N PHE A 60 16.72 2.37 18.54
CA PHE A 60 16.63 2.46 17.09
C PHE A 60 17.92 2.99 16.45
N VAL A 61 18.45 4.13 16.94
CA VAL A 61 19.70 4.71 16.42
C VAL A 61 20.87 3.76 16.64
N LYS A 62 20.97 3.12 17.81
CA LYS A 62 22.01 2.13 18.10
C LYS A 62 21.98 0.98 17.08
N ARG A 63 20.80 0.47 16.75
CA ARG A 63 20.62 -0.60 15.77
C ARG A 63 21.04 -0.19 14.37
N ILE A 64 20.64 1.01 13.91
CA ILE A 64 21.04 1.52 12.59
C ILE A 64 22.55 1.67 12.49
N MET A 65 23.16 2.30 13.50
CA MET A 65 24.60 2.53 13.51
C MET A 65 25.40 1.23 13.56
N ALA A 66 24.88 0.19 14.21
CA ALA A 66 25.48 -1.14 14.19
C ALA A 66 25.38 -1.81 12.81
N ALA A 67 24.22 -1.72 12.15
CA ALA A 67 23.98 -2.30 10.83
C ALA A 67 24.74 -1.61 9.69
N GLN A 68 25.25 -0.39 9.89
CA GLN A 68 26.09 0.35 8.93
C GLN A 68 27.59 0.07 9.08
N ARG A 69 28.00 -0.65 10.13
CA ARG A 69 29.41 -1.00 10.42
C ARG A 69 29.76 -2.45 10.09
N SER A 70 28.82 -3.20 9.54
CA SER A 70 28.94 -4.60 9.09
C SER A 70 28.84 -4.66 7.57
#